data_AF-A0A165BDW1-F1
#
_entry.id   AF-A0A165BDW1-F1
#
_cell.length_a   1.000
_cell.length_b   1.000
_cell.length_c   1.000
_cell.angle_alpha   90.00
_cell.angle_beta   90.00
_cell.angle_gamma   90.00
#
_symmetry.space_group_name_H-M   'P 1'
#
loop_
_entity.id
_entity.type
_entity.pdbx_description
1 polymer ?
#
loop_
_entity_poly.entity_id
_entity_poly.type
_entity_poly.pdbx_seq_one_letter_code
_entity_poly.pdbx_strand_id
1 'polypeptide(L)'
;MPPNACNAALSEATQHRAPEDIGTEDYVYQWLQDIGAPVVSQDDLHRLYKGPFADVLLFVARHIRGRRETAVCRHQFQCASTSERKSAAPQACSSFSVTKRTKTRLDGAKLERRAAEDSLRNLLNDTYLSQREADRLQDDLQLTRGTNLLLRVLAQKESNRIARLVCISDMMMQLRKDISSRKSEKGRLHETGMRNTNRYFAPHIRADHTQDVLASFHSFHVRLSHLWISLQSSKQEGERSGEARLMKAISDAMNLHMSDERVILAHCSDRLKKQTRLRCSQNLRYHSLLPAFSEAPDDAELDKIQKRIMEKERKLQSLSDLSIALIHASSQSLQSLSTFSAGAAPILQQELQDKASAVQGYVDLLRHSVSKRTKVVAEHCARDPIKLGRGKSVNRILSEVQRSIELVHEKECFLRNATSIDPAVILPNNKDELAKRLETHKKRQAELNEQITLLLRHKLDKAHAGRPLEHDTERIAQEICLVGSMSGLR
;
A
#
# COMPACT_ATOMS: atom_id res chain seq x y z
N MET A 1 -83.41 -43.18 40.42
CA MET A 1 -82.19 -42.45 40.06
C MET A 1 -81.38 -43.31 39.10
N PRO A 2 -81.02 -42.82 37.91
CA PRO A 2 -80.50 -43.65 36.83
C PRO A 2 -79.02 -44.02 37.08
N PRO A 3 -78.56 -45.19 36.62
CA PRO A 3 -77.19 -45.63 36.76
C PRO A 3 -76.27 -44.95 35.72
N ASN A 4 -75.14 -44.44 36.21
CA ASN A 4 -73.86 -44.19 35.54
C ASN A 4 -73.81 -44.34 34.00
N ALA A 5 -74.13 -43.25 33.29
CA ALA A 5 -73.90 -43.11 31.86
C ALA A 5 -72.42 -42.82 31.48
N CYS A 6 -71.52 -42.69 32.46
CA CYS A 6 -70.15 -42.23 32.20
C CYS A 6 -69.15 -43.34 31.84
N ASN A 7 -69.50 -44.61 32.03
CA ASN A 7 -68.59 -45.74 31.75
C ASN A 7 -68.85 -46.43 30.40
N ALA A 8 -69.95 -46.12 29.71
CA ALA A 8 -70.23 -46.69 28.39
C ALA A 8 -69.44 -46.02 27.25
N ALA A 9 -68.99 -44.78 27.42
CA ALA A 9 -68.22 -44.04 26.41
C ALA A 9 -66.71 -44.36 26.40
N LEU A 10 -66.22 -45.21 27.32
CA LEU A 10 -64.79 -45.51 27.50
C LEU A 10 -64.34 -46.83 26.88
N SER A 11 -65.27 -47.66 26.36
CA SER A 11 -64.91 -48.92 25.70
C SER A 11 -64.76 -48.82 24.18
N GLU A 12 -65.11 -47.68 23.55
CA GLU A 12 -64.98 -47.49 22.10
C GLU A 12 -63.75 -46.67 21.68
N ALA A 13 -63.03 -46.04 22.62
CA ALA A 13 -61.95 -45.10 22.29
C ALA A 13 -60.54 -45.71 22.15
N THR A 14 -60.39 -47.03 22.26
CA THR A 14 -59.06 -47.69 22.33
C THR A 14 -58.80 -48.77 21.29
N GLN A 15 -59.49 -48.70 20.15
CA GLN A 15 -59.15 -49.51 18.96
C GLN A 15 -59.06 -48.64 17.71
N HIS A 16 -58.20 -47.62 17.70
CA HIS A 16 -57.66 -47.11 16.44
C HIS A 16 -56.62 -48.11 15.92
N ARG A 17 -57.13 -49.16 15.25
CA ARG A 17 -56.36 -49.92 14.25
C ARG A 17 -55.77 -48.91 13.27
N ALA A 18 -54.47 -49.02 12.98
CA ALA A 18 -53.86 -48.31 11.87
C ALA A 18 -54.68 -48.61 10.61
N PRO A 19 -55.26 -47.59 9.94
CA PRO A 19 -55.95 -47.80 8.69
C PRO A 19 -54.89 -48.07 7.62
N GLU A 20 -54.66 -49.34 7.29
CA GLU A 20 -53.64 -49.74 6.30
C GLU A 20 -54.04 -49.41 4.85
N ASP A 21 -55.26 -48.89 4.61
CA ASP A 21 -55.80 -48.65 3.26
C ASP A 21 -56.25 -47.20 2.97
N ILE A 22 -56.00 -46.25 3.87
CA ILE A 22 -56.24 -44.82 3.56
C ILE A 22 -54.96 -44.27 2.94
N GLY A 23 -55.05 -43.66 1.76
CA GLY A 23 -53.92 -43.02 1.09
C GLY A 23 -53.13 -42.15 2.07
N THR A 24 -51.81 -42.33 2.10
CA THR A 24 -50.93 -41.64 3.07
C THR A 24 -51.05 -40.12 3.00
N GLU A 25 -51.44 -39.60 1.84
CA GLU A 25 -51.74 -38.20 1.60
C GLU A 25 -53.03 -37.73 2.26
N ASP A 26 -54.13 -38.49 2.13
CA ASP A 26 -55.41 -38.16 2.76
C ASP A 26 -55.30 -38.19 4.29
N TYR A 27 -54.49 -39.11 4.83
CA TYR A 27 -54.16 -39.16 6.25
C TYR A 27 -53.47 -37.87 6.73
N VAL A 28 -52.48 -37.38 5.98
CA VAL A 28 -51.77 -36.13 6.32
C VAL A 28 -52.70 -34.92 6.18
N TYR A 29 -53.57 -34.91 5.18
CA TYR A 29 -54.57 -33.84 4.99
C TYR A 29 -55.52 -33.73 6.18
N GLN A 30 -56.09 -34.87 6.60
CA GLN A 30 -57.01 -34.93 7.74
C GLN A 30 -56.30 -34.55 9.05
N TRP A 31 -55.07 -35.01 9.24
CA TRP A 31 -54.26 -34.65 10.40
C TRP A 31 -53.94 -33.15 10.48
N LEU A 32 -53.63 -32.51 9.34
CA LEU A 32 -53.39 -31.06 9.28
C LEU A 32 -54.65 -30.27 9.66
N GLN A 33 -55.82 -30.72 9.23
CA GLN A 33 -57.10 -30.12 9.65
C GLN A 33 -57.33 -30.27 11.16
N ASP A 34 -57.05 -31.46 11.73
CA ASP A 34 -57.23 -31.72 13.17
C ASP A 34 -56.32 -30.88 14.08
N ILE A 35 -55.19 -30.39 13.56
CA ILE A 35 -54.28 -29.49 14.27
C ILE A 35 -54.67 -28.02 14.12
N GLY A 36 -55.63 -27.72 13.25
CA GLY A 36 -56.04 -26.36 12.92
C GLY A 36 -54.99 -25.63 12.09
N ALA A 37 -54.37 -26.34 11.14
CA ALA A 37 -53.62 -25.70 10.07
C ALA A 37 -54.58 -24.82 9.22
N PRO A 38 -54.05 -23.81 8.49
CA PRO A 38 -54.85 -23.01 7.58
C PRO A 38 -55.60 -23.90 6.57
N VAL A 39 -56.77 -23.47 6.10
CA VAL A 39 -57.55 -24.22 5.12
C VAL A 39 -56.78 -24.29 3.80
N VAL A 40 -56.08 -25.40 3.57
CA VAL A 40 -55.38 -25.70 2.31
C VAL A 40 -56.30 -26.58 1.46
N SER A 41 -56.36 -26.31 0.16
CA SER A 41 -57.06 -27.17 -0.80
C SER A 41 -56.38 -28.55 -0.86
N GLN A 42 -57.15 -29.62 -1.02
CA GLN A 42 -56.59 -30.97 -1.18
C GLN A 42 -55.68 -31.06 -2.42
N ASP A 43 -56.02 -30.34 -3.50
CA ASP A 43 -55.20 -30.25 -4.71
C ASP A 43 -53.86 -29.54 -4.46
N ASP A 44 -53.84 -28.54 -3.59
CA ASP A 44 -52.60 -27.82 -3.22
C ASP A 44 -51.73 -28.70 -2.32
N LEU A 45 -52.34 -29.48 -1.42
CA LEU A 45 -51.61 -30.47 -0.65
C LEU A 45 -50.99 -31.52 -1.59
N HIS A 46 -51.73 -32.03 -2.58
CA HIS A 46 -51.20 -33.02 -3.52
C HIS A 46 -50.00 -32.52 -4.33
N ARG A 47 -50.00 -31.22 -4.68
CA ARG A 47 -48.85 -30.57 -5.33
C ARG A 47 -47.64 -30.48 -4.40
N LEU A 48 -47.86 -30.16 -3.13
CA LEU A 48 -46.82 -30.02 -2.11
C LEU A 48 -46.32 -31.38 -1.59
N TYR A 49 -47.17 -32.40 -1.61
CA TYR A 49 -46.89 -33.74 -1.08
C TYR A 49 -46.07 -34.57 -2.08
N LYS A 50 -44.87 -34.06 -2.42
CA LYS A 50 -43.92 -34.72 -3.32
C LYS A 50 -42.50 -34.65 -2.77
N GLY A 51 -41.75 -35.75 -2.93
CA GLY A 51 -40.34 -35.84 -2.57
C GLY A 51 -40.08 -35.74 -1.04
N PRO A 52 -38.92 -35.24 -0.61
CA PRO A 52 -38.50 -35.28 0.80
C PRO A 52 -39.41 -34.47 1.73
N PHE A 53 -40.16 -33.50 1.19
CA PHE A 53 -41.13 -32.73 1.97
C PHE A 53 -42.35 -33.59 2.38
N ALA A 54 -42.77 -34.53 1.52
CA ALA A 54 -43.83 -35.47 1.86
C ALA A 54 -43.42 -36.37 3.04
N ASP A 55 -42.18 -36.84 3.07
CA ASP A 55 -41.64 -37.65 4.17
C ASP A 55 -41.60 -36.87 5.49
N VAL A 56 -41.23 -35.59 5.43
CA VAL A 56 -41.24 -34.71 6.61
C VAL A 56 -42.68 -34.48 7.09
N LEU A 57 -43.62 -34.23 6.18
CA LEU A 57 -45.03 -34.07 6.54
C LEU A 57 -45.63 -35.34 7.14
N LEU A 58 -45.31 -36.51 6.58
CA LEU A 58 -45.74 -37.79 7.10
C LEU A 58 -45.08 -38.10 8.46
N PHE A 59 -43.80 -37.79 8.63
CA PHE A 59 -43.09 -37.92 9.90
C PHE A 59 -43.73 -37.05 10.97
N VAL A 60 -43.97 -35.77 10.64
CA VAL A 60 -44.63 -34.82 11.52
C VAL A 60 -46.04 -35.28 11.86
N ALA A 61 -46.81 -35.77 10.88
CA ALA A 61 -48.15 -36.30 11.10
C ALA A 61 -48.17 -37.50 12.06
N ARG A 62 -47.18 -38.39 11.95
CA ARG A 62 -47.05 -39.56 12.82
C ARG A 62 -46.59 -39.24 14.24
N HIS A 63 -45.80 -38.18 14.44
CA HIS A 63 -45.10 -37.93 15.71
C HIS A 63 -45.62 -36.73 16.51
N ILE A 64 -46.28 -35.77 15.86
CA ILE A 64 -46.88 -34.64 16.55
C ILE A 64 -48.33 -35.01 16.90
N ARG A 65 -48.56 -35.32 18.18
CA ARG A 65 -49.90 -35.54 18.73
C ARG A 65 -50.73 -34.27 18.63
N GLY A 66 -51.92 -34.37 18.04
CA GLY A 66 -52.74 -33.22 17.69
C GLY A 66 -53.20 -32.40 18.91
N ARG A 67 -53.67 -31.16 18.66
CA ARG A 67 -54.26 -30.28 19.69
C ARG A 67 -55.42 -30.96 20.43
N ARG A 68 -56.17 -31.81 19.72
CA ARG A 68 -57.29 -32.58 20.26
C ARG A 68 -56.83 -33.65 21.25
N GLU A 69 -55.78 -34.40 20.94
CA GLU A 69 -55.23 -35.41 21.85
C GLU A 69 -54.58 -34.78 23.08
N THR A 70 -53.85 -33.67 22.90
CA THR A 70 -53.30 -32.91 24.04
C THR A 70 -54.40 -32.30 24.91
N ALA A 71 -55.52 -31.86 24.33
CA ALA A 71 -56.70 -31.42 25.09
C ALA A 71 -57.34 -32.58 25.87
N VAL A 72 -57.46 -33.78 25.27
CA VAL A 72 -57.96 -34.98 25.94
C VAL A 72 -57.05 -35.38 27.10
N CYS A 73 -55.72 -35.42 26.89
CA CYS A 73 -54.78 -35.70 27.97
C CYS A 73 -54.86 -34.66 29.09
N ARG A 74 -54.92 -33.36 28.77
CA ARG A 74 -55.12 -32.31 29.80
C ARG A 74 -56.42 -32.50 30.56
N HIS A 75 -57.50 -32.83 29.87
CA HIS A 75 -58.78 -33.09 30.49
C HIS A 75 -58.70 -34.31 31.42
N GLN A 76 -58.03 -35.38 31.02
CA GLN A 76 -57.79 -36.56 31.85
C GLN A 76 -56.95 -36.23 33.10
N PHE A 77 -55.86 -35.47 32.95
CA PHE A 77 -55.06 -35.02 34.10
C PHE A 77 -55.86 -34.12 35.04
N GLN A 78 -56.69 -33.24 34.50
CA GLN A 78 -57.54 -32.34 35.29
C GLN A 78 -58.66 -33.10 36.01
N CYS A 79 -59.27 -34.10 35.36
CA CYS A 79 -60.23 -35.01 35.98
C CYS A 79 -59.58 -35.88 37.06
N ALA A 80 -58.39 -36.43 36.83
CA ALA A 80 -57.64 -37.18 37.84
C ALA A 80 -57.32 -36.30 39.06
N SER A 81 -56.86 -35.06 38.81
CA SER A 81 -56.52 -34.09 39.86
C SER A 81 -57.72 -33.59 40.67
N THR A 82 -58.93 -33.63 40.09
CA THR A 82 -60.17 -33.20 40.76
C THR A 82 -60.95 -34.36 41.38
N SER A 83 -60.79 -35.57 40.86
CA SER A 83 -61.32 -36.81 41.43
C SER A 83 -60.66 -37.15 42.78
N GLU A 84 -59.35 -36.95 42.91
CA GLU A 84 -58.63 -37.12 44.19
C GLU A 84 -59.08 -36.15 45.30
N ARG A 85 -59.75 -35.03 44.95
CA ARG A 85 -60.17 -34.01 45.92
C ARG A 85 -61.59 -34.17 46.45
N LYS A 86 -62.42 -35.05 45.88
CA LYS A 86 -63.86 -35.13 46.24
C LYS A 86 -64.27 -36.40 47.01
N SER A 87 -63.34 -37.29 47.36
CA SER A 87 -63.64 -38.57 48.04
C SER A 87 -62.82 -38.81 49.32
N ALA A 88 -62.60 -37.79 50.15
CA ALA A 88 -62.06 -38.01 51.49
C ALA A 88 -62.81 -37.16 52.52
N ALA A 89 -63.63 -37.83 53.31
CA ALA A 89 -64.14 -37.37 54.59
C ALA A 89 -62.99 -36.87 55.48
N PRO A 90 -63.27 -35.99 56.47
CA PRO A 90 -62.25 -35.42 57.34
C PRO A 90 -61.83 -36.47 58.39
N GLN A 91 -60.96 -37.39 58.00
CA GLN A 91 -60.33 -38.33 58.94
C GLN A 91 -58.84 -38.03 58.99
N ALA A 92 -58.43 -37.46 60.13
CA ALA A 92 -57.07 -37.41 60.66
C ALA A 92 -55.96 -37.62 59.61
N CYS A 93 -55.62 -36.57 58.85
CA CYS A 93 -54.38 -36.55 58.10
C CYS A 93 -53.23 -36.75 59.08
N SER A 94 -52.67 -37.96 59.10
CA SER A 94 -51.49 -38.28 59.87
C SER A 94 -50.38 -37.31 59.45
N SER A 95 -49.76 -36.67 60.44
CA SER A 95 -48.62 -35.76 60.28
C SER A 95 -47.52 -36.32 59.37
N PHE A 96 -47.44 -37.65 59.28
CA PHE A 96 -46.56 -38.40 58.38
C PHE A 96 -46.80 -38.18 56.88
N SER A 97 -48.05 -38.02 56.44
CA SER A 97 -48.36 -37.77 55.02
C SER A 97 -47.99 -36.34 54.60
N VAL A 98 -48.16 -35.38 55.52
CA VAL A 98 -47.75 -33.99 55.34
C VAL A 98 -46.23 -33.88 55.29
N THR A 99 -45.51 -34.55 56.20
CA THR A 99 -44.04 -34.54 56.22
C THR A 99 -43.44 -35.22 54.99
N LYS A 100 -44.05 -36.29 54.46
CA LYS A 100 -43.64 -36.89 53.18
C LYS A 100 -43.81 -35.92 52.01
N ARG A 101 -44.96 -35.22 51.93
CA ARG A 101 -45.22 -34.23 50.86
C ARG A 101 -44.31 -33.02 50.94
N THR A 102 -43.99 -32.53 52.14
CA THR A 102 -43.04 -31.41 52.29
C THR A 102 -41.62 -31.86 51.95
N LYS A 103 -41.23 -33.09 52.30
CA LYS A 103 -39.93 -33.66 51.91
C LYS A 103 -39.78 -33.81 50.40
N THR A 104 -40.77 -34.35 49.70
CA THR A 104 -40.70 -34.46 48.23
C THR A 104 -40.68 -33.10 47.54
N ARG A 105 -41.41 -32.10 48.07
CA ARG A 105 -41.32 -30.70 47.59
C ARG A 105 -39.94 -30.10 47.82
N LEU A 106 -39.35 -30.33 49.00
CA LEU A 106 -38.01 -29.85 49.31
C LEU A 106 -36.96 -30.50 48.39
N ASP A 107 -37.07 -31.81 48.16
CA ASP A 107 -36.16 -32.54 47.27
C ASP A 107 -36.33 -32.10 45.80
N GLY A 108 -37.57 -31.82 45.36
CA GLY A 108 -37.86 -31.21 44.06
C GLY A 108 -37.23 -29.82 43.92
N ALA A 109 -37.43 -28.94 44.91
CA ALA A 109 -36.83 -27.60 44.93
C ALA A 109 -35.29 -27.64 44.94
N LYS A 110 -34.69 -28.62 45.63
CA LYS A 110 -33.23 -28.84 45.59
C LYS A 110 -32.75 -29.29 44.21
N LEU A 111 -33.50 -30.15 43.53
CA LEU A 111 -33.19 -30.60 42.17
C LEU A 111 -33.27 -29.41 41.19
N GLU A 112 -34.34 -28.62 41.25
CA GLU A 112 -34.53 -27.42 40.44
C GLU A 112 -33.41 -26.40 40.66
N ARG A 113 -33.02 -26.19 41.93
CA ARG A 113 -31.89 -25.30 42.26
C ARG A 113 -30.59 -25.79 41.62
N ARG A 114 -30.29 -27.09 41.69
CA ARG A 114 -29.10 -27.68 41.05
C ARG A 114 -29.13 -27.53 39.54
N ALA A 115 -30.29 -27.80 38.91
CA ALA A 115 -30.46 -27.62 37.47
C ALA A 115 -30.25 -26.15 37.04
N ALA A 116 -30.74 -25.20 37.83
CA ALA A 116 -30.51 -23.78 37.59
C ALA A 116 -29.04 -23.37 37.79
N GLU A 117 -28.37 -23.90 38.83
CA GLU A 117 -26.92 -23.69 39.06
C GLU A 117 -26.08 -24.24 37.89
N ASP A 118 -26.40 -25.43 37.39
CA ASP A 118 -25.70 -26.03 36.25
C ASP A 118 -25.97 -25.28 34.95
N SER A 119 -27.21 -24.82 34.73
CA SER A 119 -27.54 -23.96 33.59
C SER A 119 -26.79 -22.63 33.63
N LEU A 120 -26.66 -22.00 34.80
CA LEU A 120 -25.88 -20.78 34.97
C LEU A 120 -24.39 -21.02 34.70
N ARG A 121 -23.82 -22.13 35.18
CA ARG A 121 -22.42 -22.50 34.90
C ARG A 121 -22.18 -22.70 33.41
N ASN A 122 -23.09 -23.38 32.72
CA ASN A 122 -22.99 -23.58 31.27
C ASN A 122 -23.01 -22.24 30.53
N LEU A 123 -23.94 -21.34 30.89
CA LEU A 123 -24.02 -20.01 30.28
C LEU A 123 -22.76 -19.16 30.56
N LEU A 124 -22.18 -19.26 31.75
CA LEU A 124 -20.90 -18.60 32.07
C LEU A 124 -19.73 -19.17 31.25
N ASN A 125 -19.70 -20.49 31.03
CA ASN A 125 -18.69 -21.11 30.15
C ASN A 125 -18.88 -20.68 28.70
N ASP A 126 -20.11 -20.67 28.18
CA ASP A 126 -20.40 -20.29 26.81
C ASP A 126 -20.05 -18.82 26.55
N THR A 127 -20.38 -17.93 27.50
CA THR A 127 -19.99 -16.51 27.42
C THR A 127 -18.47 -16.33 27.49
N TYR A 128 -17.76 -17.10 28.31
CA TYR A 128 -16.30 -17.09 28.35
C TYR A 128 -15.67 -17.56 27.02
N LEU A 129 -16.17 -18.64 26.43
CA LEU A 129 -15.71 -19.15 25.15
C LEU A 129 -15.99 -18.15 24.01
N SER A 130 -17.19 -17.57 24.00
CA SER A 130 -17.57 -16.54 23.02
C SER A 130 -16.71 -15.28 23.14
N GLN A 131 -16.41 -14.81 24.36
CA GLN A 131 -15.50 -13.68 24.58
C GLN A 131 -14.10 -13.99 24.06
N ARG A 132 -13.57 -15.18 24.34
CA ARG A 132 -12.25 -15.61 23.86
C ARG A 132 -12.20 -15.69 22.33
N GLU A 133 -13.28 -16.11 21.68
CA GLU A 133 -13.39 -16.10 20.22
C GLU A 133 -13.46 -14.68 19.66
N ALA A 134 -14.21 -13.77 20.31
CA ALA A 134 -14.26 -12.36 19.94
C ALA A 134 -12.88 -11.69 20.03
N ASP A 135 -12.14 -11.94 21.11
CA ASP A 135 -10.78 -11.41 21.30
C ASP A 135 -9.84 -11.95 20.21
N ARG A 136 -9.93 -13.25 19.91
CA ARG A 136 -9.16 -13.87 18.82
C ARG A 136 -9.46 -13.25 17.45
N LEU A 137 -10.74 -13.06 17.12
CA LEU A 137 -11.15 -12.43 15.85
C LEU A 137 -10.70 -10.97 15.78
N GLN A 138 -10.69 -10.25 16.92
CA GLN A 138 -10.19 -8.90 17.00
C GLN A 138 -8.67 -8.83 16.71
N ASP A 139 -7.89 -9.77 17.24
CA ASP A 139 -6.47 -9.89 16.96
C ASP A 139 -6.19 -10.20 15.47
N ASP A 140 -6.95 -11.13 14.89
CA ASP A 140 -6.86 -11.46 13.45
C ASP A 140 -7.23 -10.25 12.58
N LEU A 141 -8.22 -9.45 12.97
CA LEU A 141 -8.61 -8.22 12.29
C LEU A 141 -7.50 -7.16 12.38
N GLN A 142 -6.86 -7.00 13.53
CA GLN A 142 -5.71 -6.09 13.65
C GLN A 142 -4.53 -6.53 12.78
N LEU A 143 -4.26 -7.84 12.72
CA LEU A 143 -3.23 -8.40 11.86
C LEU A 143 -3.52 -8.12 10.38
N THR A 144 -4.75 -8.37 9.92
CA THR A 144 -5.16 -8.12 8.53
C THR A 144 -5.16 -6.63 8.17
N ARG A 145 -5.45 -5.73 9.12
CA ARG A 145 -5.27 -4.27 8.92
C ARG A 145 -3.80 -3.91 8.76
N GLY A 146 -2.92 -4.49 9.58
CA GLY A 146 -1.47 -4.28 9.50
C GLY A 146 -0.88 -4.78 8.17
N THR A 147 -1.26 -5.98 7.72
CA THR A 147 -0.80 -6.51 6.43
C THR A 147 -1.30 -5.68 5.26
N ASN A 148 -2.56 -5.23 5.27
CA ASN A 148 -3.09 -4.34 4.23
C ASN A 148 -2.37 -2.99 4.17
N LEU A 149 -2.05 -2.40 5.33
CA LEU A 149 -1.27 -1.16 5.38
C LEU A 149 0.12 -1.37 4.75
N LEU A 150 0.79 -2.48 5.09
CA LEU A 150 2.10 -2.82 4.53
C LEU A 150 2.03 -3.02 3.01
N LEU A 151 1.02 -3.75 2.52
CA LEU A 151 0.81 -3.95 1.08
C LEU A 151 0.56 -2.62 0.34
N ARG A 152 -0.20 -1.68 0.93
CA ARG A 152 -0.38 -0.33 0.37
C ARG A 152 0.92 0.45 0.29
N VAL A 153 1.73 0.43 1.35
CA VAL A 153 3.05 1.10 1.35
C VAL A 153 3.98 0.48 0.31
N LEU A 154 3.97 -0.85 0.16
CA LEU A 154 4.77 -1.53 -0.86
C LEU A 154 4.29 -1.18 -2.28
N ALA A 155 2.97 -1.16 -2.52
CA ALA A 155 2.39 -0.74 -3.79
C ALA A 155 2.77 0.72 -4.14
N GLN A 156 2.76 1.62 -3.16
CA GLN A 156 3.18 3.02 -3.35
C GLN A 156 4.68 3.12 -3.66
N LYS A 157 5.53 2.35 -2.95
CA LYS A 157 6.98 2.28 -3.24
C LYS A 157 7.25 1.74 -4.65
N GLU A 158 6.48 0.74 -5.07
CA GLU A 158 6.59 0.18 -6.42
C GLU A 158 6.14 1.18 -7.49
N SER A 159 5.04 1.90 -7.27
CA SER A 159 4.59 2.99 -8.14
C SER A 159 5.68 4.07 -8.29
N ASN A 160 6.31 4.48 -7.18
CA ASN A 160 7.43 5.43 -7.21
C ASN A 160 8.66 4.86 -7.95
N ARG A 161 8.93 3.55 -7.81
CA ARG A 161 10.02 2.87 -8.55
C ARG A 161 9.74 2.89 -10.05
N ILE A 162 8.52 2.56 -10.46
CA ILE A 162 8.09 2.59 -11.86
C ILE A 162 8.20 4.02 -12.42
N ALA A 163 7.73 5.03 -11.70
CA ALA A 163 7.84 6.43 -12.12
C ALA A 163 9.30 6.88 -12.34
N ARG A 164 10.21 6.47 -11.45
CA ARG A 164 11.65 6.70 -11.62
C ARG A 164 12.23 6.00 -12.85
N LEU A 165 11.83 4.75 -13.10
CA LEU A 165 12.26 4.00 -14.28
C LEU A 165 11.78 4.63 -15.59
N VAL A 166 10.53 5.14 -15.61
CA VAL A 166 10.00 5.90 -16.75
C VAL A 166 10.84 7.16 -16.98
N CYS A 167 11.12 7.94 -15.94
CA CYS A 167 11.95 9.14 -16.04
C CYS A 167 13.39 8.84 -16.53
N ILE A 168 14.01 7.75 -16.05
CA ILE A 168 15.31 7.28 -16.55
C ILE A 168 15.23 6.90 -18.03
N SER A 169 14.17 6.19 -18.43
CA SER A 169 13.93 5.83 -19.84
C SER A 169 13.80 7.08 -20.71
N ASP A 170 13.06 8.10 -20.25
CA ASP A 170 12.89 9.37 -20.97
C ASP A 170 14.21 10.13 -21.08
N MET A 171 15.00 10.21 -20.01
CA MET A 171 16.36 10.78 -20.05
C MET A 171 17.27 10.02 -21.03
N MET A 172 17.19 8.68 -21.06
CA MET A 172 17.94 7.88 -22.02
C MET A 172 17.49 8.13 -23.47
N MET A 173 16.20 8.31 -23.71
CA MET A 173 15.69 8.69 -25.03
C MET A 173 16.16 10.08 -25.43
N GLN A 174 16.14 11.05 -24.51
CA GLN A 174 16.68 12.39 -24.75
C GLN A 174 18.17 12.34 -25.08
N LEU A 175 18.98 11.62 -24.30
CA LEU A 175 20.41 11.43 -24.59
C LEU A 175 20.63 10.77 -25.95
N ARG A 176 19.83 9.76 -26.33
CA ARG A 176 19.90 9.16 -27.67
C ARG A 176 19.53 10.15 -28.77
N LYS A 177 18.53 11.01 -28.53
CA LYS A 177 18.13 12.08 -29.45
C LYS A 177 19.25 13.12 -29.60
N ASP A 178 19.86 13.52 -28.49
CA ASP A 178 20.98 14.47 -28.44
C ASP A 178 22.26 13.92 -29.10
N ILE A 179 22.52 12.62 -28.94
CA ILE A 179 23.62 11.94 -29.63
C ILE A 179 23.33 11.87 -31.14
N SER A 180 22.08 11.58 -31.52
CA SER A 180 21.66 11.53 -32.93
C SER A 180 21.70 12.91 -33.60
N SER A 181 21.28 13.96 -32.90
CA SER A 181 21.37 15.35 -33.40
C SER A 181 22.82 15.80 -33.51
N ARG A 182 23.67 15.51 -32.51
CA ARG A 182 25.12 15.78 -32.58
C ARG A 182 25.83 15.02 -33.69
N LYS A 183 25.38 13.81 -34.05
CA LYS A 183 25.92 13.05 -35.18
C LYS A 183 25.55 13.67 -36.54
N SER A 184 24.40 14.34 -36.64
CA SER A 184 24.03 15.09 -37.86
C SER A 184 24.82 16.39 -38.03
N GLU A 185 25.38 16.94 -36.94
CA GLU A 185 26.05 18.24 -36.92
C GLU A 185 27.59 18.14 -36.95
N LYS A 186 28.15 16.93 -36.93
CA LYS A 186 29.61 16.70 -36.94
C LYS A 186 30.05 15.69 -37.99
N GLY A 187 30.18 16.19 -39.21
CA GLY A 187 31.36 15.84 -40.01
C GLY A 187 32.61 16.41 -39.33
N ARG A 188 33.47 15.51 -38.84
CA ARG A 188 34.83 15.74 -38.29
C ARG A 188 34.89 16.24 -36.85
N LEU A 189 35.26 15.34 -35.93
CA LEU A 189 36.60 15.35 -35.30
C LEU A 189 36.79 14.13 -34.38
N HIS A 190 38.04 13.69 -34.33
CA HIS A 190 38.59 12.43 -33.83
C HIS A 190 38.36 12.12 -32.34
N GLU A 191 38.15 10.83 -32.11
CA GLU A 191 38.28 10.13 -30.83
C GLU A 191 39.72 10.15 -30.30
N THR A 192 39.88 10.41 -29.00
CA THR A 192 41.03 9.93 -28.23
C THR A 192 40.51 9.43 -26.89
N GLY A 193 40.74 8.13 -26.66
CA GLY A 193 40.27 7.43 -25.47
C GLY A 193 41.08 7.77 -24.23
N MET A 194 40.43 7.71 -23.08
CA MET A 194 41.09 7.53 -21.79
C MET A 194 40.25 6.57 -20.94
N ARG A 195 40.93 5.52 -20.51
CA ARG A 195 40.47 4.40 -19.70
C ARG A 195 40.06 4.84 -18.30
N ASN A 196 39.00 4.20 -17.81
CA ASN A 196 38.65 4.11 -16.40
C ASN A 196 39.75 3.44 -15.57
N THR A 197 40.09 4.03 -14.42
CA THR A 197 40.44 3.27 -13.20
C THR A 197 39.85 3.93 -11.96
N ASN A 198 38.86 3.24 -11.41
CA ASN A 198 38.39 3.13 -10.03
C ASN A 198 38.80 4.14 -8.93
N ARG A 199 37.73 4.67 -8.30
CA ARG A 199 37.42 4.64 -6.86
C ARG A 199 38.60 4.81 -5.88
N TYR A 200 38.84 6.04 -5.43
CA TYR A 200 39.07 6.34 -4.02
C TYR A 200 38.47 7.72 -3.71
N PHE A 201 37.93 7.85 -2.51
CA PHE A 201 37.21 9.00 -1.94
C PHE A 201 37.68 10.35 -2.50
N ALA A 202 36.75 11.12 -3.07
CA ALA A 202 37.01 12.45 -3.57
C ALA A 202 37.65 13.32 -2.46
N PRO A 203 38.91 13.75 -2.60
CA PRO A 203 39.47 14.72 -1.69
C PRO A 203 38.67 16.02 -1.86
N HIS A 204 38.42 16.67 -0.74
CA HIS A 204 37.79 17.98 -0.63
C HIS A 204 38.28 18.89 -1.77
N ILE A 205 37.38 19.31 -2.66
CA ILE A 205 37.71 20.23 -3.77
C ILE A 205 38.08 21.55 -3.12
N ARG A 206 39.38 21.77 -2.90
CA ARG A 206 39.91 23.04 -2.42
C ARG A 206 39.74 24.06 -3.54
N ALA A 207 39.11 25.19 -3.22
CA ALA A 207 38.90 26.30 -4.15
C ALA A 207 40.21 26.80 -4.79
N ASP A 208 41.34 26.57 -4.11
CA ASP A 208 42.68 26.88 -4.59
C ASP A 208 43.01 26.18 -5.92
N HIS A 209 42.56 24.93 -6.13
CA HIS A 209 42.88 24.19 -7.36
C HIS A 209 42.07 24.67 -8.57
N THR A 210 40.83 25.11 -8.39
CA THR A 210 40.07 25.72 -9.48
C THR A 210 40.60 27.10 -9.83
N GLN A 211 41.06 27.87 -8.84
CA GLN A 211 41.73 29.15 -9.05
C GLN A 211 43.08 28.98 -9.79
N ASP A 212 43.89 27.99 -9.40
CA ASP A 212 45.18 27.69 -10.05
C ASP A 212 45.00 27.21 -11.50
N VAL A 213 43.97 26.40 -11.77
CA VAL A 213 43.68 25.94 -13.15
C VAL A 213 43.21 27.10 -14.02
N LEU A 214 42.35 27.98 -13.50
CA LEU A 214 41.91 29.17 -14.24
C LEU A 214 43.05 30.17 -14.46
N ALA A 215 43.92 30.37 -13.47
CA ALA A 215 45.13 31.17 -13.61
C ALA A 215 46.13 30.56 -14.60
N SER A 216 46.26 29.23 -14.62
CA SER A 216 47.08 28.50 -15.59
C SER A 216 46.52 28.62 -17.01
N PHE A 217 45.20 28.54 -17.19
CA PHE A 217 44.57 28.80 -18.49
C PHE A 217 44.78 30.24 -18.95
N HIS A 218 44.63 31.21 -18.04
CA HIS A 218 44.84 32.61 -18.36
C HIS A 218 46.29 32.91 -18.77
N SER A 219 47.26 32.42 -18.00
CA SER A 219 48.69 32.55 -18.33
C SER A 219 49.07 31.82 -19.63
N PHE A 220 48.44 30.68 -19.94
CA PHE A 220 48.59 30.00 -21.21
C PHE A 220 48.08 30.84 -22.40
N HIS A 221 46.92 31.48 -22.25
CA HIS A 221 46.38 32.38 -23.27
C HIS A 221 47.25 33.61 -23.50
N VAL A 222 47.77 34.21 -22.42
CA VAL A 222 48.73 35.33 -22.48
C VAL A 222 50.04 34.89 -23.14
N ARG A 223 50.55 33.71 -22.81
CA ARG A 223 51.76 33.17 -23.45
C ARG A 223 51.55 32.90 -24.95
N LEU A 224 50.39 32.37 -25.34
CA LEU A 224 50.03 32.18 -26.75
C LEU A 224 49.96 33.50 -27.51
N SER A 225 49.41 34.56 -26.91
CA SER A 225 49.36 35.88 -27.55
C SER A 225 50.76 36.49 -27.70
N HIS A 226 51.64 36.36 -26.71
CA HIS A 226 53.02 36.82 -26.81
C HIS A 226 53.84 36.04 -27.85
N LEU A 227 53.69 34.71 -27.91
CA LEU A 227 54.33 33.90 -28.94
C LEU A 227 53.84 34.28 -30.35
N TRP A 228 52.58 34.68 -30.46
CA TRP A 228 52.00 35.14 -31.72
C TRP A 228 52.57 36.50 -32.17
N ILE A 229 52.76 37.45 -31.25
CA ILE A 229 53.43 38.74 -31.52
C ILE A 229 54.87 38.51 -31.98
N SER A 230 55.58 37.61 -31.30
CA SER A 230 56.96 37.24 -31.66
C SER A 230 57.06 36.53 -33.02
N LEU A 231 56.06 35.72 -33.40
CA LEU A 231 56.00 35.09 -34.72
C LEU A 231 55.72 36.08 -35.86
N GLN A 232 55.05 37.20 -35.58
CA GLN A 232 54.80 38.25 -36.59
C GLN A 232 56.05 39.07 -36.89
N SER A 233 56.92 39.31 -35.90
CA SER A 233 58.17 40.06 -36.10
C SER A 233 59.25 39.28 -36.87
N SER A 234 59.11 37.97 -37.05
CA SER A 234 60.13 37.10 -37.67
C SER A 234 59.90 36.80 -39.16
N LYS A 235 58.89 37.42 -39.80
CA LYS A 235 58.25 36.82 -40.97
C LYS A 235 58.76 37.22 -42.36
N GLN A 236 59.94 37.82 -42.51
CA GLN A 236 60.37 38.27 -43.85
C GLN A 236 61.67 37.72 -44.45
N GLU A 237 62.56 37.01 -43.74
CA GLU A 237 63.83 36.57 -44.39
C GLU A 237 64.19 35.07 -44.23
N GLY A 238 63.42 34.28 -43.47
CA GLY A 238 63.82 32.90 -43.13
C GLY A 238 63.16 31.73 -43.90
N GLU A 239 62.07 31.95 -44.63
CA GLU A 239 61.18 30.84 -45.04
C GLU A 239 61.82 29.83 -46.00
N ARG A 240 62.71 30.26 -46.90
CA ARG A 240 63.39 29.35 -47.84
C ARG A 240 64.52 28.55 -47.19
N SER A 241 65.21 29.13 -46.19
CA SER A 241 66.29 28.45 -45.46
C SER A 241 65.75 27.45 -44.44
N GLY A 242 64.59 27.72 -43.85
CA GLY A 242 63.93 26.83 -42.89
C GLY A 242 63.32 25.59 -43.54
N GLU A 243 62.79 25.71 -44.76
CA GLU A 243 62.16 24.58 -45.47
C GLU A 243 63.21 23.53 -45.89
N ALA A 244 64.36 23.97 -46.40
CA ALA A 244 65.49 23.08 -46.71
C ALA A 244 66.04 22.38 -45.45
N ARG A 245 66.14 23.09 -44.31
CA ARG A 245 66.57 22.50 -43.04
C ARG A 245 65.58 21.49 -42.48
N LEU A 246 64.28 21.75 -42.63
CA LEU A 246 63.25 20.81 -42.17
C LEU A 246 63.23 19.54 -43.02
N MET A 247 63.32 19.68 -44.35
CA MET A 247 63.44 18.54 -45.26
C MET A 247 64.68 17.69 -44.89
N LYS A 248 65.81 18.34 -44.60
CA LYS A 248 67.04 17.65 -44.20
C LYS A 248 66.87 16.94 -42.84
N ALA A 249 66.27 17.59 -41.84
CA ALA A 249 66.01 16.98 -40.54
C ALA A 249 65.05 15.80 -40.59
N ILE A 250 64.02 15.83 -41.46
CA ILE A 250 63.09 14.70 -41.66
C ILE A 250 63.80 13.56 -42.37
N SER A 251 64.62 13.87 -43.38
CA SER A 251 65.46 12.88 -44.08
C SER A 251 66.45 12.21 -43.12
N ASP A 252 67.16 12.99 -42.31
CA ASP A 252 68.10 12.52 -41.29
C ASP A 252 67.39 11.66 -40.22
N ALA A 253 66.23 12.10 -39.73
CA ALA A 253 65.47 11.37 -38.71
C ALA A 253 64.87 10.05 -39.23
N MET A 254 64.56 9.97 -40.51
CA MET A 254 64.02 8.76 -41.15
C MET A 254 65.12 7.87 -41.77
N ASN A 255 66.38 8.31 -41.79
CA ASN A 255 67.50 7.67 -42.49
C ASN A 255 67.19 7.34 -43.96
N LEU A 256 66.44 8.21 -44.63
CA LEU A 256 66.01 8.05 -46.02
C LEU A 256 66.54 9.21 -46.86
N HIS A 257 66.74 8.97 -48.16
CA HIS A 257 67.28 10.01 -49.04
C HIS A 257 66.26 11.16 -49.18
N MET A 258 66.71 12.41 -49.33
CA MET A 258 65.81 13.57 -49.39
C MET A 258 64.76 13.49 -50.52
N SER A 259 65.02 12.66 -51.53
CA SER A 259 64.14 12.44 -52.68
C SER A 259 63.15 11.29 -52.50
N ASP A 260 63.21 10.54 -51.39
CA ASP A 260 62.30 9.41 -51.16
C ASP A 260 60.86 9.88 -50.96
N GLU A 261 59.93 9.19 -51.61
CA GLU A 261 58.51 9.53 -51.63
C GLU A 261 57.90 9.61 -50.23
N ARG A 262 58.43 8.83 -49.27
CA ARG A 262 58.01 8.85 -47.87
C ARG A 262 58.43 10.12 -47.14
N VAL A 263 59.60 10.67 -47.45
CA VAL A 263 60.10 11.94 -46.90
C VAL A 263 59.30 13.10 -47.50
N ILE A 264 58.98 13.03 -48.80
CA ILE A 264 58.12 14.01 -49.48
C ILE A 264 56.70 13.98 -48.92
N LEU A 265 56.11 12.80 -48.68
CA LEU A 265 54.80 12.66 -48.04
C LEU A 265 54.78 13.16 -46.60
N ALA A 266 55.83 12.88 -45.82
CA ALA A 266 55.99 13.40 -44.47
C ALA A 266 56.09 14.93 -44.47
N HIS A 267 56.92 15.50 -45.36
CA HIS A 267 57.03 16.95 -45.55
C HIS A 267 55.71 17.58 -46.02
N CYS A 268 54.99 16.96 -46.95
CA CYS A 268 53.67 17.40 -47.39
C CYS A 268 52.64 17.34 -46.25
N SER A 269 52.69 16.32 -45.38
CA SER A 269 51.82 16.23 -44.21
C SER A 269 52.11 17.35 -43.21
N ASP A 270 53.37 17.69 -43.00
CA ASP A 270 53.79 18.79 -42.14
C ASP A 270 53.54 20.16 -42.77
N ARG A 271 53.62 20.28 -44.10
CA ARG A 271 53.20 21.45 -44.86
C ARG A 271 51.69 21.65 -44.77
N LEU A 272 50.90 20.58 -44.83
CA LEU A 272 49.45 20.61 -44.60
C LEU A 272 49.12 20.97 -43.14
N LYS A 273 49.84 20.45 -42.16
CA LYS A 273 49.71 20.85 -40.75
C LYS A 273 50.10 22.32 -40.54
N LYS A 274 51.17 22.79 -41.18
CA LYS A 274 51.58 24.19 -41.16
C LYS A 274 50.53 25.06 -41.84
N GLN A 275 49.99 24.66 -42.99
CA GLN A 275 48.99 25.40 -43.74
C GLN A 275 47.64 25.42 -43.03
N THR A 276 47.25 24.34 -42.35
CA THR A 276 46.08 24.32 -41.47
C THR A 276 46.30 25.15 -40.22
N ARG A 277 47.49 25.13 -39.60
CA ARG A 277 47.86 26.08 -38.55
C ARG A 277 47.88 27.52 -39.06
N LEU A 278 48.27 27.75 -40.32
CA LEU A 278 48.30 29.05 -40.96
C LEU A 278 46.90 29.55 -41.26
N ARG A 279 45.99 28.66 -41.68
CA ARG A 279 44.55 28.95 -41.87
C ARG A 279 43.82 29.15 -40.55
N CYS A 280 44.07 28.32 -39.54
CA CYS A 280 43.54 28.52 -38.20
C CYS A 280 44.08 29.82 -37.58
N SER A 281 45.37 30.12 -37.74
CA SER A 281 45.94 31.38 -37.28
C SER A 281 45.50 32.58 -38.11
N GLN A 282 45.14 32.41 -39.39
CA GLN A 282 44.47 33.42 -40.22
C GLN A 282 43.05 33.69 -39.74
N ASN A 283 42.30 32.65 -39.37
CA ASN A 283 40.95 32.76 -38.83
C ASN A 283 40.93 33.27 -37.38
N LEU A 284 42.02 33.07 -36.64
CA LEU A 284 42.27 33.65 -35.31
C LEU A 284 42.97 35.02 -35.38
N ARG A 285 43.23 35.56 -36.57
CA ARG A 285 43.73 36.94 -36.69
C ARG A 285 42.70 37.85 -36.06
N TYR A 286 43.13 38.65 -35.09
CA TYR A 286 42.46 39.90 -34.82
C TYR A 286 42.59 40.73 -36.11
N HIS A 287 41.56 40.69 -36.96
CA HIS A 287 41.45 41.64 -38.04
C HIS A 287 41.36 43.01 -37.38
N SER A 288 42.45 43.77 -37.41
CA SER A 288 42.43 45.19 -37.09
C SER A 288 41.24 45.77 -37.85
N LEU A 289 40.29 46.36 -37.11
CA LEU A 289 39.09 46.95 -37.68
C LEU A 289 39.41 48.26 -38.39
N LEU A 290 40.67 48.71 -38.34
CA LEU A 290 41.17 49.80 -39.16
C LEU A 290 41.24 49.25 -40.59
N PRO A 291 40.38 49.73 -41.49
CA PRO A 291 40.54 49.49 -42.91
C PRO A 291 41.98 49.83 -43.30
N ALA A 292 42.58 49.04 -44.20
CA ALA A 292 43.87 49.36 -44.77
C ALA A 292 43.70 50.58 -45.70
N PHE A 293 43.52 51.76 -45.10
CA PHE A 293 43.36 52.99 -45.83
C PHE A 293 44.72 53.41 -46.38
N SER A 294 44.84 53.40 -47.70
CA SER A 294 45.99 53.92 -48.43
C SER A 294 45.95 55.45 -48.58
N GLU A 295 44.85 56.08 -48.15
CA GLU A 295 44.61 57.53 -48.23
C GLU A 295 44.13 58.02 -46.86
N ALA A 296 44.44 59.28 -46.53
CA ALA A 296 44.13 59.85 -45.22
C ALA A 296 42.62 59.76 -44.94
N PRO A 297 42.19 59.08 -43.85
CA PRO A 297 40.78 58.88 -43.56
C PRO A 297 40.10 60.21 -43.25
N ASP A 298 38.89 60.40 -43.80
CA ASP A 298 38.00 61.51 -43.49
C ASP A 298 37.61 61.48 -41.99
N ASP A 299 37.50 62.63 -41.34
CA ASP A 299 37.24 62.76 -39.89
C ASP A 299 35.95 62.03 -39.48
N ALA A 300 34.97 61.96 -40.38
CA ALA A 300 33.72 61.22 -40.18
C ALA A 300 33.91 59.69 -40.08
N GLU A 301 34.97 59.13 -40.69
CA GLU A 301 35.31 57.71 -40.59
C GLU A 301 36.07 57.40 -39.30
N LEU A 302 36.97 58.31 -38.89
CA LEU A 302 37.65 58.27 -37.59
C LEU A 302 36.64 58.23 -36.44
N ASP A 303 35.62 59.09 -36.46
CA ASP A 303 34.54 59.10 -35.46
C ASP A 303 33.75 57.79 -35.42
N LYS A 304 33.46 57.19 -36.59
CA LYS A 304 32.76 55.90 -36.66
C LYS A 304 33.60 54.76 -36.10
N ILE A 305 34.90 54.77 -36.37
CA ILE A 305 35.85 53.78 -35.84
C ILE A 305 35.96 53.94 -34.32
N GLN A 306 36.10 55.18 -33.82
CA GLN A 306 36.17 55.47 -32.39
C GLN A 306 34.90 55.00 -31.66
N LYS A 307 33.71 55.28 -32.19
CA LYS A 307 32.45 54.78 -31.62
C LYS A 307 32.38 53.26 -31.55
N ARG A 308 32.81 52.56 -32.62
CA ARG A 308 32.87 51.09 -32.63
C ARG A 308 33.88 50.52 -31.63
N ILE A 309 35.02 51.19 -31.46
CA ILE A 309 36.03 50.81 -30.46
C ILE A 309 35.43 50.96 -29.05
N MET A 310 34.82 52.10 -28.74
CA MET A 310 34.18 52.32 -27.43
C MET A 310 33.06 51.31 -27.15
N GLU A 311 32.25 50.95 -28.15
CA GLU A 311 31.22 49.90 -27.99
C GLU A 311 31.82 48.52 -27.70
N LYS A 312 32.91 48.16 -28.39
CA LYS A 312 33.60 46.87 -28.17
C LYS A 312 34.30 46.84 -26.82
N GLU A 313 34.92 47.95 -26.42
CA GLU A 313 35.52 48.10 -25.10
C GLU A 313 34.47 47.96 -24.00
N ARG A 314 33.33 48.65 -24.11
CA ARG A 314 32.22 48.51 -23.16
C ARG A 314 31.69 47.07 -23.10
N LYS A 315 31.57 46.39 -24.25
CA LYS A 315 31.17 44.96 -24.28
C LYS A 315 32.20 44.07 -23.62
N LEU A 316 33.49 44.28 -23.89
CA LEU A 316 34.58 43.51 -23.29
C LEU A 316 34.63 43.72 -21.76
N GLN A 317 34.46 44.95 -21.31
CA GLN A 317 34.36 45.29 -19.90
C GLN A 317 33.15 44.61 -19.25
N SER A 318 31.97 44.66 -19.88
CA SER A 318 30.78 43.97 -19.35
C SER A 318 30.95 42.44 -19.26
N LEU A 319 31.64 41.83 -20.21
CA LEU A 319 31.95 40.39 -20.17
C LEU A 319 32.98 40.07 -19.10
N SER A 320 33.97 40.93 -18.91
CA SER A 320 34.96 40.83 -17.84
C SER A 320 34.27 40.90 -16.48
N ASP A 321 33.42 41.91 -16.26
CA ASP A 321 32.67 42.10 -15.02
C ASP A 321 31.74 40.90 -14.74
N LEU A 322 31.06 40.38 -15.77
CA LEU A 322 30.25 39.17 -15.66
C LEU A 322 31.08 37.94 -15.27
N SER A 323 32.27 37.79 -15.85
CA SER A 323 33.18 36.67 -15.52
C SER A 323 33.67 36.76 -14.08
N ILE A 324 33.99 37.97 -13.59
CA ILE A 324 34.40 38.21 -12.19
C ILE A 324 33.23 37.92 -11.25
N ALA A 325 32.02 38.37 -11.59
CA ALA A 325 30.82 38.08 -10.81
C ALA A 325 30.54 36.57 -10.72
N LEU A 326 30.75 35.83 -11.81
CA LEU A 326 30.60 34.36 -11.82
C LEU A 326 31.68 33.65 -11.00
N ILE A 327 32.92 34.14 -11.04
CA ILE A 327 34.01 33.65 -10.16
C ILE A 327 33.64 33.87 -8.69
N HIS A 328 33.13 35.06 -8.33
CA HIS A 328 32.71 35.35 -6.96
C HIS A 328 31.53 34.47 -6.53
N ALA A 329 30.50 34.33 -7.36
CA ALA A 329 29.32 33.51 -7.06
C ALA A 329 29.67 32.02 -6.89
N SER A 330 30.57 31.50 -7.73
CA SER A 330 31.06 30.12 -7.60
C SER A 330 31.91 29.92 -6.34
N SER A 331 32.78 30.87 -6.00
CA SER A 331 33.54 30.85 -4.75
C SER A 331 32.63 30.84 -3.52
N GLN A 332 31.63 31.73 -3.48
CA GLN A 332 30.65 31.80 -2.38
C GLN A 332 29.84 30.50 -2.27
N SER A 333 29.43 29.93 -3.40
CA SER A 333 28.70 28.65 -3.42
C SER A 333 29.56 27.51 -2.86
N LEU A 334 30.84 27.43 -3.25
CA LEU A 334 31.78 26.45 -2.71
C LEU A 334 32.03 26.65 -1.21
N GLN A 335 32.13 27.90 -0.74
CA GLN A 335 32.26 28.20 0.68
C GLN A 335 31.02 27.76 1.45
N SER A 336 29.81 28.00 0.92
CA SER A 336 28.56 27.57 1.55
C SER A 336 28.40 26.05 1.60
N LEU A 337 28.86 25.34 0.56
CA LEU A 337 28.91 23.88 0.54
C LEU A 337 29.92 23.35 1.56
N SER A 338 31.06 24.02 1.69
CA SER A 338 32.07 23.67 2.69
C SER A 338 31.54 23.86 4.11
N THR A 339 30.88 24.99 4.42
CA THR A 339 30.27 25.22 5.74
C THR A 339 29.13 24.26 6.02
N PHE A 340 28.29 23.96 5.02
CA PHE A 340 27.24 22.93 5.16
C PHE A 340 27.83 21.54 5.43
N SER A 341 28.86 21.14 4.67
CA SER A 341 29.53 19.86 4.83
C SER A 341 30.25 19.75 6.18
N ALA A 342 30.80 20.84 6.71
CA ALA A 342 31.49 20.85 7.99
C ALA A 342 30.52 20.91 9.18
N GLY A 343 29.42 21.65 9.06
CA GLY A 343 28.48 21.89 10.15
C GLY A 343 27.25 20.98 10.14
N ALA A 344 26.47 21.02 9.07
CA ALA A 344 25.16 20.38 9.02
C ALA A 344 25.23 18.88 8.69
N ALA A 345 26.17 18.47 7.83
CA ALA A 345 26.32 17.06 7.45
C ALA A 345 26.57 16.11 8.64
N PRO A 346 27.49 16.38 9.59
CA PRO A 346 27.69 15.49 10.73
C PRO A 346 26.48 15.46 11.67
N ILE A 347 25.78 16.60 11.87
CA ILE A 347 24.56 16.66 12.68
C ILE A 347 23.46 15.80 12.07
N LEU A 348 23.24 15.90 10.75
CA LEU A 348 22.26 15.08 10.04
C LEU A 348 22.63 13.59 10.06
N GLN A 349 23.92 13.26 9.91
CA GLN A 349 24.39 11.88 10.06
C GLN A 349 24.16 11.35 11.47
N GLN A 350 24.44 12.16 12.50
CA GLN A 350 24.21 11.79 13.89
C GLN A 350 22.72 11.60 14.17
N GLU A 351 21.85 12.51 13.74
CA GLU A 351 20.40 12.33 13.86
C GLU A 351 19.89 11.08 13.14
N LEU A 352 20.41 10.79 11.95
CA LEU A 352 20.06 9.58 11.21
C LEU A 352 20.53 8.32 11.94
N GLN A 353 21.72 8.35 12.53
CA GLN A 353 22.26 7.24 13.31
C GLN A 353 21.48 7.03 14.61
N ASP A 354 21.10 8.11 15.29
CA ASP A 354 20.27 8.10 16.50
C ASP A 354 18.87 7.54 16.18
N LYS A 355 18.26 7.98 15.08
CA LYS A 355 16.99 7.42 14.60
C LYS A 355 17.12 5.96 14.17
N ALA A 356 18.22 5.58 13.52
CA ALA A 356 18.48 4.19 13.13
C ALA A 356 18.63 3.28 14.35
N SER A 357 19.36 3.72 15.38
CA SER A 357 19.51 2.98 16.63
C SER A 357 18.19 2.87 17.41
N ALA A 358 17.37 3.93 17.43
CA ALA A 358 16.02 3.89 18.00
C ALA A 358 15.12 2.88 17.26
N VAL A 359 15.16 2.87 15.92
CA VAL A 359 14.43 1.90 15.09
C VAL A 359 14.91 0.47 15.31
N GLN A 360 16.22 0.27 15.51
CA GLN A 360 16.78 -1.04 15.82
C GLN A 360 16.16 -1.62 17.11
N GLY A 361 15.96 -0.79 18.15
CA GLY A 361 15.25 -1.19 19.36
C GLY A 361 13.81 -1.68 19.10
N TYR A 362 13.07 -1.02 18.21
CA TYR A 362 11.74 -1.48 17.79
C TYR A 362 11.79 -2.79 17.01
N VAL A 363 12.79 -2.97 16.14
CA VAL A 363 13.00 -4.23 15.40
C VAL A 363 13.34 -5.37 16.37
N ASP A 364 14.13 -5.11 17.40
CA ASP A 364 14.49 -6.13 18.39
C ASP A 364 13.29 -6.48 19.31
N LEU A 365 12.45 -5.50 19.68
CA LEU A 365 11.17 -5.76 20.34
C LEU A 365 10.23 -6.60 19.47
N LEU A 366 10.16 -6.31 18.16
CA LEU A 366 9.39 -7.11 17.22
C LEU A 366 9.95 -8.53 17.10
N ARG A 367 11.27 -8.69 16.95
CA ARG A 367 11.94 -10.00 16.93
C ARG A 367 11.67 -10.78 18.22
N HIS A 368 11.71 -10.12 19.38
CA HIS A 368 11.39 -10.75 20.66
C HIS A 368 9.92 -11.18 20.74
N SER A 369 9.00 -10.33 20.27
CA SER A 369 7.56 -10.64 20.24
C SER A 369 7.25 -11.83 19.32
N VAL A 370 7.88 -11.89 18.14
CA VAL A 370 7.76 -13.01 17.20
C VAL A 370 8.37 -14.27 17.80
N SER A 371 9.55 -14.18 18.42
CA SER A 371 10.21 -15.32 19.07
C SER A 371 9.44 -15.86 20.27
N LYS A 372 8.71 -15.01 21.00
CA LYS A 372 7.80 -15.45 22.07
C LYS A 372 6.54 -16.10 21.50
N ARG A 373 5.96 -15.54 20.43
CA ARG A 373 4.78 -16.11 19.75
C ARG A 373 5.08 -17.50 19.18
N THR A 374 6.25 -17.71 18.57
CA THR A 374 6.62 -19.04 18.05
C THR A 374 6.79 -20.08 19.15
N LYS A 375 7.25 -19.70 20.36
CA LYS A 375 7.32 -20.61 21.52
C LYS A 375 5.94 -20.98 22.06
N VAL A 376 5.03 -20.01 22.20
CA VAL A 376 3.66 -20.26 22.68
C VAL A 376 2.86 -21.14 21.68
N VAL A 377 3.06 -20.94 20.37
CA VAL A 377 2.46 -21.79 19.34
C VAL A 377 3.08 -23.20 19.35
N ALA A 378 4.37 -23.36 19.61
CA ALA A 378 5.01 -24.67 19.74
C ALA A 378 4.46 -25.48 20.93
N GLU A 379 4.14 -24.82 22.05
CA GLU A 379 3.56 -25.48 23.23
C GLU A 379 2.06 -25.78 23.08
N HIS A 380 1.30 -24.93 22.39
CA HIS A 380 -0.13 -25.16 22.14
C HIS A 380 -0.41 -26.11 20.96
N CYS A 381 0.51 -26.25 20.00
CA CYS A 381 0.37 -27.22 18.88
C CYS A 381 0.80 -28.66 19.23
N ALA A 382 1.21 -28.94 20.48
CA ALA A 382 1.50 -30.30 20.92
C ALA A 382 0.24 -31.15 21.19
N ARG A 383 -0.97 -30.56 21.20
CA ARG A 383 -2.22 -31.29 21.46
C ARG A 383 -3.15 -31.51 20.27
N ASP A 384 -3.02 -30.76 19.18
CA ASP A 384 -3.82 -31.00 17.96
C ASP A 384 -2.95 -30.86 16.70
N PRO A 385 -2.61 -31.97 16.01
CA PRO A 385 -1.68 -31.96 14.90
C PRO A 385 -2.40 -31.61 13.59
N ILE A 386 -2.83 -30.36 13.43
CA ILE A 386 -3.11 -29.84 12.08
C ILE A 386 -1.75 -29.47 11.47
N LYS A 387 -1.13 -30.46 10.85
CA LYS A 387 0.14 -30.36 10.12
C LYS A 387 0.01 -29.32 8.98
N LEU A 388 0.37 -28.07 9.25
CA LEU A 388 0.86 -27.15 8.24
C LEU A 388 2.26 -27.62 7.83
N GLY A 389 2.29 -28.68 7.03
CA GLY A 389 3.51 -29.22 6.46
C GLY A 389 4.23 -28.13 5.68
N ARG A 390 5.48 -27.85 6.07
CA ARG A 390 6.46 -27.18 5.21
C ARG A 390 6.46 -27.92 3.86
N GLY A 391 5.93 -27.27 2.82
CA GLY A 391 5.89 -27.83 1.47
C GLY A 391 4.53 -27.83 0.76
N LYS A 392 3.44 -27.29 1.34
CA LYS A 392 2.23 -27.06 0.55
C LYS A 392 2.52 -25.98 -0.51
N SER A 393 2.35 -26.32 -1.79
CA SER A 393 2.48 -25.37 -2.90
C SER A 393 1.48 -24.21 -2.73
N VAL A 394 1.86 -23.03 -3.20
CA VAL A 394 1.03 -21.80 -3.12
C VAL A 394 -0.39 -22.06 -3.63
N ASN A 395 -0.54 -22.85 -4.69
CA ASN A 395 -1.83 -23.22 -5.25
C ASN A 395 -2.73 -23.98 -4.26
N ARG A 396 -2.14 -24.86 -3.42
CA ARG A 396 -2.90 -25.63 -2.43
C ARG A 396 -3.36 -24.74 -1.27
N ILE A 397 -2.55 -23.74 -0.89
CA ILE A 397 -2.92 -22.72 0.08
C ILE A 397 -4.05 -21.85 -0.48
N LEU A 398 -3.95 -21.44 -1.75
CA LEU A 398 -5.01 -20.67 -2.42
C LEU A 398 -6.32 -21.45 -2.52
N SER A 399 -6.29 -22.74 -2.84
CA SER A 399 -7.49 -23.60 -2.84
C SER A 399 -8.08 -23.78 -1.44
N GLU A 400 -7.25 -23.87 -0.39
CA GLU A 400 -7.69 -24.01 0.99
C GLU A 400 -8.33 -22.69 1.50
N VAL A 401 -7.74 -21.54 1.13
CA VAL A 401 -8.31 -20.21 1.38
C VAL A 401 -9.63 -20.03 0.61
N GLN A 402 -9.66 -20.39 -0.68
CA GLN A 402 -10.88 -20.31 -1.49
C GLN A 402 -11.99 -21.17 -0.88
N ARG A 403 -11.70 -22.41 -0.49
CA ARG A 403 -12.67 -23.29 0.16
C ARG A 403 -13.16 -22.73 1.50
N SER A 404 -12.28 -22.08 2.26
CA SER A 404 -12.68 -21.38 3.49
C SER A 404 -13.61 -20.20 3.22
N ILE A 405 -13.35 -19.43 2.15
CA ILE A 405 -14.22 -18.32 1.74
C ILE A 405 -15.59 -18.83 1.32
N GLU A 406 -15.63 -19.90 0.52
CA GLU A 406 -16.88 -20.54 0.08
C GLU A 406 -17.71 -21.03 1.28
N LEU A 407 -17.07 -21.67 2.26
CA LEU A 407 -17.74 -22.17 3.48
C LEU A 407 -18.27 -21.04 4.37
N VAL A 408 -17.54 -19.93 4.47
CA VAL A 408 -18.00 -18.73 5.20
C VAL A 408 -19.15 -18.08 4.46
N HIS A 409 -19.06 -17.98 3.13
CA HIS A 409 -20.12 -17.40 2.30
C HIS A 409 -21.40 -18.25 2.34
N GLU A 410 -21.27 -19.57 2.32
CA GLU A 410 -22.39 -20.51 2.47
C GLU A 410 -23.05 -20.36 3.84
N LYS A 411 -22.26 -20.25 4.92
CA LYS A 411 -22.78 -19.97 6.27
C LYS A 411 -23.45 -18.60 6.36
N GLU A 412 -22.90 -17.57 5.75
CA GLU A 412 -23.49 -16.23 5.75
C GLU A 412 -24.79 -16.19 4.96
N CYS A 413 -24.82 -16.82 3.78
CA CYS A 413 -26.04 -17.00 2.99
C CYS A 413 -27.08 -17.83 3.76
N PHE A 414 -26.66 -18.87 4.46
CA PHE A 414 -27.53 -19.63 5.34
C PHE A 414 -28.09 -18.76 6.47
N LEU A 415 -27.28 -17.94 7.13
CA LEU A 415 -27.75 -17.04 8.20
C LEU A 415 -28.66 -15.91 7.68
N ARG A 416 -28.44 -15.44 6.45
CA ARG A 416 -29.33 -14.46 5.79
C ARG A 416 -30.66 -15.08 5.36
N ASN A 417 -30.63 -16.34 4.93
CA ASN A 417 -31.81 -17.05 4.40
C ASN A 417 -32.55 -17.86 5.47
N ALA A 418 -31.90 -18.16 6.60
CA ALA A 418 -32.55 -18.65 7.79
C ALA A 418 -33.42 -17.51 8.27
N THR A 419 -34.71 -17.58 7.93
CA THR A 419 -35.76 -16.71 8.47
C THR A 419 -35.51 -16.58 9.96
N SER A 420 -35.02 -15.41 10.36
CA SER A 420 -34.76 -15.06 11.75
C SER A 420 -36.02 -15.42 12.51
N ILE A 421 -35.95 -16.42 13.38
CA ILE A 421 -37.10 -16.90 14.16
C ILE A 421 -37.73 -15.66 14.77
N ASP A 422 -38.95 -15.34 14.33
CA ASP A 422 -39.62 -14.12 14.73
C ASP A 422 -39.68 -14.15 16.27
N PRO A 423 -38.99 -13.23 16.98
CA PRO A 423 -38.89 -13.28 18.43
C PRO A 423 -40.26 -13.17 19.11
N ALA A 424 -41.30 -12.79 18.35
CA ALA A 424 -42.71 -12.86 18.73
C ALA A 424 -43.21 -14.27 19.10
N VAL A 425 -42.55 -15.34 18.62
CA VAL A 425 -42.94 -16.75 18.84
C VAL A 425 -42.32 -17.32 20.12
N ILE A 426 -41.15 -16.84 20.56
CA ILE A 426 -40.38 -17.45 21.66
C ILE A 426 -40.84 -16.95 23.05
N LEU A 427 -41.37 -15.72 23.16
CA LEU A 427 -41.78 -15.14 24.46
C LEU A 427 -43.09 -14.32 24.34
N PRO A 428 -44.28 -14.95 24.40
CA PRO A 428 -45.56 -14.25 24.28
C PRO A 428 -45.86 -13.27 25.43
N ASN A 429 -45.23 -13.41 26.60
CA ASN A 429 -45.58 -12.64 27.80
C ASN A 429 -44.80 -11.32 28.00
N ASN A 430 -43.72 -11.07 27.25
CA ASN A 430 -42.87 -9.87 27.45
C ASN A 430 -42.72 -9.02 26.17
N LYS A 431 -43.74 -8.99 25.31
CA LYS A 431 -43.70 -8.20 24.06
C LYS A 431 -43.42 -6.72 24.31
N ASP A 432 -43.99 -6.14 25.35
CA ASP A 432 -43.79 -4.72 25.69
C ASP A 432 -42.39 -4.43 26.24
N GLU A 433 -41.81 -5.36 26.99
CA GLU A 433 -40.46 -5.21 27.53
C GLU A 433 -39.40 -5.39 26.43
N LEU A 434 -39.64 -6.34 25.51
CA LEU A 434 -38.77 -6.57 24.37
C LEU A 434 -38.85 -5.41 23.37
N ALA A 435 -40.04 -4.86 23.12
CA ALA A 435 -40.22 -3.65 22.31
C ALA A 435 -39.46 -2.46 22.92
N LYS A 436 -39.58 -2.23 24.24
CA LYS A 436 -38.80 -1.19 24.95
C LYS A 436 -37.29 -1.41 24.83
N ARG A 437 -36.79 -2.64 24.99
CA ARG A 437 -35.36 -2.95 24.80
C ARG A 437 -34.90 -2.70 23.37
N LEU A 438 -35.71 -3.09 22.39
CA LEU A 438 -35.42 -2.89 20.96
C LEU A 438 -35.40 -1.40 20.60
N GLU A 439 -36.30 -0.61 21.17
CA GLU A 439 -36.36 0.85 21.01
C GLU A 439 -35.16 1.53 21.68
N THR A 440 -34.78 1.13 22.91
CA THR A 440 -33.56 1.64 23.55
C THR A 440 -32.29 1.29 22.78
N HIS A 441 -32.23 0.09 22.18
CA HIS A 441 -31.10 -0.31 21.34
C HIS A 441 -31.06 0.52 20.04
N LYS A 442 -32.20 0.68 19.36
CA LYS A 442 -32.31 1.53 18.16
C LYS A 442 -31.90 2.97 18.46
N LYS A 443 -32.31 3.52 19.60
CA LYS A 443 -31.94 4.86 20.04
C LYS A 443 -30.43 4.97 20.29
N ARG A 444 -29.82 4.05 21.04
CA ARG A 444 -28.37 4.00 21.25
C ARG A 444 -27.59 3.86 19.95
N GLN A 445 -28.11 3.05 19.02
CA GLN A 445 -27.49 2.86 17.71
C GLN A 445 -27.58 4.13 16.85
N ALA A 446 -28.68 4.87 16.91
CA ALA A 446 -28.82 6.17 16.26
C ALA A 446 -27.84 7.21 16.85
N GLU A 447 -27.72 7.28 18.18
CA GLU A 447 -26.77 8.17 18.87
C GLU A 447 -25.31 7.84 18.51
N LEU A 448 -24.95 6.55 18.45
CA LEU A 448 -23.63 6.12 18.00
C LEU A 448 -23.38 6.47 16.53
N ASN A 449 -24.36 6.27 15.66
CA ASN A 449 -24.25 6.64 14.26
C ASN A 449 -24.05 8.15 14.09
N GLU A 450 -24.74 8.97 14.89
CA GLU A 450 -24.58 10.43 14.90
C GLU A 450 -23.19 10.86 15.41
N GLN A 451 -22.66 10.20 16.43
CA GLN A 451 -21.27 10.42 16.87
C GLN A 451 -20.25 10.04 15.79
N ILE A 452 -20.48 8.92 15.10
CA ILE A 452 -19.61 8.47 14.00
C ILE A 452 -19.66 9.46 12.84
N THR A 453 -20.82 9.96 12.44
CA THR A 453 -20.94 10.94 11.35
C THR A 453 -20.29 12.27 11.73
N LEU A 454 -20.40 12.73 12.98
CA LEU A 454 -19.69 13.90 13.49
C LEU A 454 -18.17 13.72 13.46
N LEU A 455 -17.68 12.55 13.90
CA LEU A 455 -16.24 12.23 13.85
C LEU A 455 -15.71 12.16 12.42
N LEU A 456 -16.48 11.58 11.49
CA LEU A 456 -16.13 11.54 10.07
C LEU A 456 -16.11 12.93 9.47
N ARG A 457 -17.11 13.77 9.77
CA ARG A 457 -17.17 15.17 9.32
C ARG A 457 -15.96 15.95 9.83
N HIS A 458 -15.64 15.85 11.12
CA HIS A 458 -14.47 16.53 11.69
C HIS A 458 -13.14 16.02 11.11
N LYS A 459 -13.02 14.73 10.77
CA LYS A 459 -11.86 14.19 10.04
C LYS A 459 -11.78 14.73 8.61
N LEU A 460 -12.92 14.91 7.95
CA LEU A 460 -13.01 15.48 6.60
C LEU A 460 -12.63 16.98 6.61
N ASP A 461 -13.12 17.73 7.59
CA ASP A 461 -12.77 19.14 7.80
C ASP A 461 -11.28 19.30 8.11
N LYS A 462 -10.70 18.41 8.94
CA LYS A 462 -9.25 18.37 9.18
C LYS A 462 -8.45 18.04 7.93
N ALA A 463 -8.93 17.11 7.10
CA ALA A 463 -8.29 16.80 5.82
C ALA A 463 -8.37 18.00 4.86
N HIS A 464 -9.50 18.71 4.83
CA HIS A 464 -9.65 19.94 4.05
C HIS A 464 -8.75 21.07 4.54
N ALA A 465 -8.64 21.25 5.86
CA ALA A 465 -7.71 22.20 6.46
C ALA A 465 -6.23 21.87 6.21
N GLY A 466 -5.92 20.60 5.87
CA GLY A 466 -4.58 20.16 5.47
C GLY A 466 -4.23 20.40 4.00
N ARG A 467 -5.21 20.65 3.11
CA ARG A 467 -4.94 20.91 1.68
C ARG A 467 -4.10 22.17 1.41
N PRO A 468 -4.29 23.30 2.13
CA PRO A 468 -3.41 24.46 1.98
C PRO A 468 -1.96 24.12 2.31
N LEU A 469 -1.71 23.31 3.34
CA LEU A 469 -0.37 22.84 3.70
C LEU A 469 0.24 21.97 2.61
N GLU A 470 -0.54 21.07 2.00
CA GLU A 470 -0.09 20.28 0.85
C GLU A 470 0.33 21.20 -0.30
N HIS A 471 -0.51 22.18 -0.65
CA HIS A 471 -0.21 23.16 -1.69
C HIS A 471 1.02 24.03 -1.34
N ASP A 472 1.21 24.43 -0.09
CA ASP A 472 2.38 25.18 0.37
C ASP A 472 3.64 24.33 0.29
N THR A 473 3.58 23.05 0.66
CA THR A 473 4.72 22.14 0.52
C THR A 473 5.09 21.85 -0.92
N GLU A 474 4.10 21.68 -1.81
CA GLU A 474 4.33 21.54 -3.25
C GLU A 474 4.92 22.82 -3.85
N ARG A 475 4.41 23.99 -3.43
CA ARG A 475 4.95 25.28 -3.85
C ARG A 475 6.40 25.45 -3.40
N ILE A 476 6.71 25.15 -2.14
CA ILE A 476 8.09 25.19 -1.63
C ILE A 476 8.97 24.19 -2.40
N ALA A 477 8.48 22.99 -2.70
CA ALA A 477 9.22 22.01 -3.50
C ALA A 477 9.48 22.52 -4.93
N GLN A 478 8.50 23.17 -5.56
CA GLN A 478 8.65 23.81 -6.88
C GLN A 478 9.63 24.99 -6.83
N GLU A 479 9.56 25.82 -5.80
CA GLU A 479 10.49 26.93 -5.57
C GLU A 479 11.93 26.42 -5.37
N ILE A 480 12.11 25.34 -4.60
CA ILE A 480 13.42 24.66 -4.45
C ILE A 480 13.90 24.10 -5.79
N CYS A 481 13.02 23.47 -6.57
CA CYS A 481 13.37 22.99 -7.91
C CYS A 481 13.74 24.13 -8.86
N LEU A 482 13.02 25.25 -8.86
CA LEU A 482 13.31 26.42 -9.68
C LEU A 482 14.63 27.07 -9.26
N VAL A 483 14.87 27.24 -7.96
CA VAL A 483 16.14 27.73 -7.42
C VAL A 483 17.26 26.77 -7.82
N GLY A 484 17.09 25.46 -7.69
CA GLY A 484 18.06 24.47 -8.15
C GLY A 484 18.34 24.55 -9.65
N SER A 485 17.31 24.79 -10.46
CA SER A 485 17.40 24.93 -11.92
C SER A 485 18.12 26.21 -12.33
N MET A 486 17.86 27.33 -11.65
CA MET A 486 18.52 28.61 -11.88
C MET A 486 19.96 28.63 -11.33
N SER A 487 20.23 27.84 -10.29
CA SER A 487 21.56 27.70 -9.70
C SER A 487 22.52 26.90 -10.57
N GLY A 488 22.06 26.31 -11.69
CA GLY A 488 22.92 25.57 -12.62
C GLY A 488 23.62 24.35 -12.00
N LEU A 489 23.13 23.85 -10.86
CA LEU A 489 23.59 22.62 -10.23
C LEU A 489 23.01 21.43 -11.01
N ARG A 490 23.71 21.01 -12.05
CA ARG A 490 23.60 19.65 -12.61
C ARG A 490 24.53 18.70 -11.89
#